data_AF-A0A1Y3N8D7-F1
#
_entry.id   AF-A0A1Y3N8D7-F1
#
_cell.length_a   1.000
_cell.length_b   1.000
_cell.length_c   1.000
_cell.angle_alpha   90.00
_cell.angle_beta   90.00
_cell.angle_gamma   90.00
#
_symmetry.space_group_name_H-M   'P 1'
#
loop_
_entity.id
_entity.type
_entity.pdbx_description
1 polymer ?
#
loop_
_entity_poly.entity_id
_entity_poly.type
_entity_poly.pdbx_seq_one_letter_code
_entity_poly.pdbx_strand_id
1 'polypeptide(L)'
;MEHEQQDNNHESLSDKNNRMNKFNLIIMLLILLFIVLFIFRRYLFRLIVSLKLKFDLMPMSYLDDDLAELESAQLLNNYSGDDNGDDYQVSSNIRRKMNKIINYNNNGNNDSSSSFVDAIESGLSSNNFDVHTNNIETADERTGFDPKDTRILKRIMKNEHCDFDTARLVMQHLKFKKMGIDPATGMPLDSKAFTFESKSRR
;
A
#
# COMPACT_ATOMS: atom_id res chain seq x y z
N MET A 1 -7.46 23.26 72.89
CA MET A 1 -7.39 23.58 71.45
C MET A 1 -7.04 22.32 70.66
N GLU A 2 -7.79 21.22 70.81
CA GLU A 2 -7.46 19.93 70.14
C GLU A 2 -8.71 19.07 69.86
N HIS A 3 -9.86 19.66 69.53
CA HIS A 3 -11.07 18.88 69.24
C HIS A 3 -11.82 19.33 67.97
N GLU A 4 -11.09 19.67 66.90
CA GLU A 4 -11.71 20.14 65.65
C GLU A 4 -11.11 19.54 64.37
N GLN A 5 -10.49 18.35 64.43
CA GLN A 5 -9.82 17.74 63.28
C GLN A 5 -10.19 16.27 63.05
N GLN A 6 -11.47 15.90 63.15
CA GLN A 6 -11.91 14.53 62.82
C GLN A 6 -13.10 14.39 61.84
N ASP A 7 -13.63 15.48 61.26
CA ASP A 7 -14.78 15.38 60.34
C ASP A 7 -14.44 15.30 58.84
N ASN A 8 -13.16 15.40 58.44
CA ASN A 8 -12.78 15.45 57.01
C ASN A 8 -12.47 14.08 56.36
N ASN A 9 -12.57 12.96 57.09
CA ASN A 9 -12.11 11.65 56.60
C ASN A 9 -13.23 10.68 56.14
N HIS A 10 -14.49 11.10 56.18
CA HIS A 10 -15.63 10.31 55.71
C HIS A 10 -16.13 10.77 54.33
N GLU A 11 -15.23 11.02 53.37
CA GLU A 11 -15.66 11.04 51.96
C GLU A 11 -16.22 9.64 51.64
N SER A 12 -17.53 9.55 51.42
CA SER A 12 -18.24 8.28 51.42
C SER A 12 -17.71 7.34 50.33
N LEU A 13 -17.49 6.07 50.66
CA LEU A 13 -17.09 5.03 49.69
C LEU A 13 -18.04 4.99 48.48
N SER A 14 -19.31 5.36 48.68
CA SER A 14 -20.31 5.53 47.63
C SER A 14 -19.93 6.61 46.61
N ASP A 15 -19.49 7.78 47.06
CA ASP A 15 -19.10 8.89 46.19
C ASP A 15 -17.83 8.58 45.39
N LYS A 16 -16.86 7.91 46.02
CA LYS A 16 -15.65 7.44 45.34
C LYS A 16 -15.98 6.42 44.26
N ASN A 17 -16.85 5.45 44.54
CA ASN A 17 -17.30 4.47 43.56
C ASN A 17 -18.05 5.13 42.39
N ASN A 18 -18.89 6.12 42.67
CA ASN A 18 -19.63 6.83 41.63
C ASN A 18 -18.69 7.67 40.74
N ARG A 19 -17.65 8.28 41.31
CA ARG A 19 -16.58 8.96 40.55
C ARG A 19 -15.78 8.00 39.69
N MET A 20 -15.41 6.83 40.21
CA MET A 20 -14.70 5.78 39.44
C MET A 20 -15.55 5.23 38.29
N ASN A 21 -16.86 5.04 38.49
CA ASN A 21 -17.77 4.60 37.43
C ASN A 21 -17.92 5.64 36.32
N LYS A 22 -18.02 6.92 36.66
CA LYS A 22 -18.03 8.02 35.68
C LYS A 22 -16.72 8.11 34.89
N PHE A 23 -15.58 7.91 35.55
CA PHE A 23 -14.28 7.88 34.89
C PHE A 23 -14.15 6.71 33.89
N ASN A 24 -14.56 5.51 34.29
CA ASN A 24 -14.57 4.34 33.41
C ASN A 24 -15.54 4.51 32.23
N LEU A 25 -16.69 5.15 32.44
CA LEU A 25 -17.64 5.48 31.38
C LEU A 25 -17.02 6.42 30.34
N ILE A 26 -16.30 7.46 30.79
CA ILE A 26 -15.60 8.40 29.91
C ILE A 26 -14.54 7.66 29.09
N ILE A 27 -13.76 6.78 29.72
CA ILE A 27 -12.75 5.96 29.01
C ILE A 27 -13.42 5.07 27.96
N MET A 28 -14.51 4.37 28.29
CA MET A 28 -15.24 3.56 27.31
C MET A 28 -15.75 4.38 26.13
N LEU A 29 -16.28 5.59 26.38
CA LEU A 29 -16.77 6.47 25.33
C LEU A 29 -15.64 6.94 24.41
N LEU A 30 -14.48 7.28 24.98
CA LEU A 30 -13.30 7.64 24.19
C LEU A 30 -12.82 6.47 23.32
N ILE A 31 -12.75 5.26 23.86
CA ILE A 31 -12.38 4.06 23.09
C ILE A 31 -13.37 3.83 21.95
N LEU A 32 -14.68 3.92 22.22
CA LEU A 32 -15.71 3.76 21.22
C LEU A 32 -15.63 4.84 20.12
N LEU A 33 -15.36 6.08 20.50
CA LEU A 33 -15.10 7.17 19.56
C LEU A 33 -13.90 6.86 18.66
N PHE A 34 -12.79 6.40 19.23
CA PHE A 34 -11.61 6.01 18.44
C PHE A 34 -11.92 4.87 17.46
N ILE A 35 -12.69 3.86 17.86
CA ILE A 35 -13.10 2.76 16.98
C ILE A 35 -13.97 3.30 15.83
N VAL A 36 -14.95 4.16 16.12
CA VAL A 36 -15.80 4.76 15.10
C VAL A 36 -14.99 5.60 14.12
N LEU A 37 -14.07 6.42 14.62
CA LEU A 37 -13.17 7.22 13.78
C LEU A 37 -12.24 6.34 12.94
N PHE A 38 -11.76 5.23 13.48
CA PHE A 38 -10.93 4.28 12.75
C PHE A 38 -11.69 3.61 11.60
N ILE A 39 -12.91 3.13 11.85
CA ILE A 39 -13.78 2.53 10.83
C ILE A 39 -14.14 3.58 9.77
N PHE A 40 -14.53 4.78 10.19
CA PHE A 40 -14.88 5.87 9.29
C PHE A 40 -13.69 6.27 8.40
N ARG A 41 -12.49 6.40 8.99
CA ARG A 41 -11.25 6.65 8.26
C ARG A 41 -11.02 5.58 7.19
N ARG A 42 -11.15 4.30 7.55
CA ARG A 42 -11.00 3.18 6.58
C ARG A 42 -12.03 3.26 5.45
N TYR A 43 -13.29 3.56 5.78
CA TYR A 43 -14.36 3.72 4.79
C TYR A 43 -14.08 4.88 3.82
N LEU A 44 -13.62 6.02 4.35
CA LEU A 44 -13.31 7.20 3.56
C LEU A 44 -12.17 6.94 2.55
N PHE A 45 -11.10 6.26 2.96
CA PHE A 45 -10.03 5.89 2.03
C PHE A 45 -10.52 5.00 0.89
N ARG A 46 -11.33 3.98 1.18
CA ARG A 46 -11.91 3.13 0.14
C ARG A 46 -12.81 3.91 -0.82
N LEU A 47 -13.60 4.84 -0.30
CA LEU A 47 -14.45 5.71 -1.10
C LEU A 47 -13.63 6.61 -2.03
N ILE A 48 -12.56 7.23 -1.52
CA ILE A 48 -11.65 8.09 -2.30
C ILE A 48 -11.01 7.29 -3.44
N VAL A 49 -10.50 6.10 -3.17
CA VAL A 49 -9.87 5.26 -4.19
C VAL A 49 -10.88 4.85 -5.26
N SER A 50 -12.09 4.47 -4.87
CA SER A 50 -13.18 4.13 -5.79
C SER A 50 -13.55 5.32 -6.69
N LEU A 51 -13.63 6.53 -6.12
CA LEU A 51 -13.88 7.76 -6.88
C LEU A 51 -12.74 8.03 -7.86
N LYS A 52 -11.48 7.95 -7.43
CA LYS A 52 -10.32 8.15 -8.30
C LYS A 52 -10.29 7.18 -9.48
N LEU A 53 -10.67 5.93 -9.25
CA LEU A 53 -10.81 4.91 -10.29
C LEU A 53 -11.90 5.27 -11.30
N LYS A 54 -13.08 5.68 -10.82
CA LYS A 54 -14.24 6.01 -11.66
C LYS A 54 -14.02 7.26 -12.52
N PHE A 55 -13.25 8.22 -12.03
CA PHE A 55 -12.97 9.49 -12.71
C PHE A 55 -11.58 9.52 -13.39
N ASP A 56 -10.94 8.36 -13.54
CA ASP A 56 -9.65 8.23 -14.24
C ASP A 56 -8.53 9.11 -13.64
N LEU A 57 -8.60 9.38 -12.34
CA LEU A 57 -7.63 10.22 -11.61
C LEU A 57 -6.41 9.45 -11.11
N MET A 58 -6.39 8.13 -11.27
CA MET A 58 -5.23 7.30 -10.95
C MET A 58 -4.13 7.50 -12.00
N PRO A 59 -2.93 7.96 -11.63
CA PRO A 59 -1.87 8.19 -12.60
C PRO A 59 -1.35 6.88 -13.20
N MET A 60 -1.18 6.86 -14.52
CA MET A 60 -0.58 5.71 -15.22
C MET A 60 0.89 5.48 -14.85
N SER A 61 1.55 6.48 -14.26
CA SER A 61 2.93 6.37 -13.78
C SER A 61 3.12 5.31 -12.70
N TYR A 62 2.05 4.79 -12.09
CA TYR A 62 2.14 3.60 -11.25
C TYR A 62 2.68 2.38 -12.00
N LEU A 63 2.40 2.26 -13.31
CA LEU A 63 2.84 1.13 -14.15
C LEU A 63 4.18 1.38 -14.86
N ASP A 64 4.76 2.56 -14.71
CA ASP A 64 5.98 2.96 -15.42
C ASP A 64 7.20 2.68 -14.55
N ASP A 65 7.50 1.39 -14.36
CA ASP A 65 8.73 0.96 -13.69
C ASP A 65 9.93 0.88 -14.64
N ASP A 66 9.68 0.82 -15.95
CA ASP A 66 10.73 0.54 -16.95
C ASP A 66 11.62 1.76 -17.23
N LEU A 67 11.11 3.00 -17.13
CA LEU A 67 11.86 4.18 -17.59
C LEU A 67 13.03 4.56 -16.68
N ALA A 68 12.84 4.53 -15.36
CA ALA A 68 13.89 4.93 -14.42
C ALA A 68 14.97 3.85 -14.28
N GLU A 69 14.57 2.57 -14.33
CA GLU A 69 15.48 1.42 -14.22
C GLU A 69 16.35 1.27 -15.48
N LEU A 70 15.77 1.42 -16.69
CA LEU A 70 16.54 1.39 -17.95
C LEU A 70 17.43 2.63 -18.13
N GLU A 71 16.97 3.83 -17.82
CA GLU A 71 17.79 5.05 -17.93
C GLU A 71 18.99 5.00 -16.97
N SER A 72 18.78 4.47 -15.76
CA SER A 72 19.87 4.31 -14.78
C SER A 72 20.84 3.17 -15.11
N ALA A 73 20.36 2.05 -15.65
CA ALA A 73 21.22 0.94 -16.11
C ALA A 73 22.07 1.33 -17.34
N GLN A 74 21.50 2.12 -18.27
CA GLN A 74 22.25 2.67 -19.41
C GLN A 74 23.32 3.68 -18.96
N LEU A 75 23.03 4.50 -17.94
CA LEU A 75 24.02 5.42 -17.37
C LEU A 75 25.16 4.71 -16.65
N LEU A 76 24.91 3.58 -15.98
CA LEU A 76 25.95 2.74 -15.35
C LEU A 76 26.86 2.05 -16.37
N ASN A 77 26.28 1.49 -17.45
CA ASN A 77 27.07 0.86 -18.52
C ASN A 77 27.96 1.85 -19.25
N ASN A 78 27.51 3.10 -19.43
CA ASN A 78 28.31 4.16 -20.04
C ASN A 78 29.40 4.73 -19.10
N TYR A 79 29.40 4.37 -17.81
CA TYR A 79 30.37 4.86 -16.81
C TYR A 79 31.38 3.78 -16.36
N SER A 80 31.33 2.56 -16.91
CA SER A 80 32.37 1.54 -16.67
C SER A 80 33.63 1.73 -17.53
N GLY A 81 33.87 2.96 -18.01
CA GLY A 81 35.04 3.34 -18.77
C GLY A 81 36.06 4.06 -17.89
N ASP A 82 37.14 3.35 -17.61
CA ASP A 82 38.47 3.85 -17.25
C ASP A 82 38.65 4.46 -15.85
N ASP A 83 39.14 3.62 -14.94
CA ASP A 83 39.71 4.01 -13.64
C ASP A 83 41.09 4.67 -13.88
N ASN A 84 41.06 5.89 -14.42
CA ASN A 84 42.21 6.78 -14.49
C ASN A 84 41.83 8.10 -13.81
N GLY A 85 41.96 8.10 -12.47
CA GLY A 85 42.62 9.15 -11.68
C GLY A 85 42.33 10.64 -11.85
N ASP A 86 41.35 11.06 -12.66
CA ASP A 86 41.12 12.47 -12.96
C ASP A 86 39.76 12.95 -12.42
N ASP A 87 39.81 13.91 -11.51
CA ASP A 87 38.69 14.52 -10.78
C ASP A 87 37.80 15.35 -11.73
N TYR A 88 36.98 14.67 -12.53
CA TYR A 88 35.97 15.30 -13.37
C TYR A 88 34.74 15.68 -12.54
N GLN A 89 34.39 16.96 -12.57
CA GLN A 89 33.25 17.56 -11.87
C GLN A 89 31.91 16.97 -12.36
N VAL A 90 31.49 15.86 -11.75
CA VAL A 90 30.17 15.26 -11.98
C VAL A 90 29.09 16.25 -11.52
N SER A 91 28.23 16.68 -12.44
CA SER A 91 27.12 17.61 -12.17
C SER A 91 26.32 17.15 -10.94
N SER A 92 26.08 18.06 -9.99
CA SER A 92 25.44 17.75 -8.70
C SER A 92 24.06 17.09 -8.85
N ASN A 93 23.39 17.31 -9.99
CA ASN A 93 22.13 16.66 -10.35
C ASN A 93 22.32 15.16 -10.64
N ILE A 94 23.40 14.80 -11.34
CA ILE A 94 23.76 13.42 -11.67
C ILE A 94 24.13 12.68 -10.38
N ARG A 95 24.95 13.30 -9.52
CA ARG A 95 25.33 12.70 -8.22
C ARG A 95 24.13 12.51 -7.29
N ARG A 96 23.17 13.45 -7.26
CA ARG A 96 21.91 13.29 -6.51
C ARG A 96 21.04 12.16 -7.08
N LYS A 97 20.95 12.02 -8.41
CA LYS A 97 20.22 10.93 -9.08
C LYS A 97 20.91 9.57 -8.81
N MET A 98 22.24 9.51 -8.90
CA MET A 98 23.06 8.33 -8.58
C MET A 98 22.94 7.92 -7.12
N ASN A 99 23.06 8.85 -6.17
CA ASN A 99 22.90 8.53 -4.75
C ASN A 99 21.49 8.03 -4.43
N LYS A 100 20.45 8.52 -5.13
CA LYS A 100 19.09 8.00 -5.00
C LYS A 100 18.98 6.57 -5.50
N ILE A 101 19.65 6.22 -6.60
CA ILE A 101 19.68 4.86 -7.19
C ILE A 101 20.49 3.91 -6.29
N ILE A 102 21.68 4.31 -5.85
CA ILE A 102 22.53 3.53 -4.94
C ILE A 102 21.78 3.28 -3.62
N ASN A 103 21.08 4.28 -3.09
CA ASN A 103 20.28 4.10 -1.88
C ASN A 103 19.01 3.26 -2.12
N TYR A 104 18.48 3.23 -3.35
CA TYR A 104 17.39 2.34 -3.75
C TYR A 104 17.85 0.88 -3.83
N ASN A 105 19.06 0.63 -4.36
CA ASN A 105 19.66 -0.70 -4.43
C ASN A 105 20.14 -1.18 -3.04
N ASN A 106 20.72 -0.30 -2.23
CA ASN A 106 21.25 -0.68 -0.91
C ASN A 106 20.16 -0.88 0.16
N ASN A 107 18.98 -0.24 0.03
CA ASN A 107 17.78 -0.58 0.81
C ASN A 107 16.85 -1.56 0.09
N GLY A 108 17.24 -2.06 -1.09
CA GLY A 108 16.40 -2.76 -2.05
C GLY A 108 16.82 -4.18 -2.37
N ASN A 109 17.55 -4.86 -1.48
CA ASN A 109 17.77 -6.31 -1.55
C ASN A 109 16.47 -7.11 -1.24
N ASN A 110 15.35 -6.72 -1.84
CA ASN A 110 14.08 -7.46 -1.91
C ASN A 110 13.69 -7.73 -3.37
N ASP A 111 14.63 -7.63 -4.32
CA ASP A 111 14.39 -7.90 -5.74
C ASP A 111 14.80 -9.33 -6.16
N SER A 112 15.25 -10.17 -5.23
CA SER A 112 15.62 -11.56 -5.49
C SER A 112 14.57 -12.50 -4.90
N SER A 113 13.64 -12.96 -5.75
CA SER A 113 12.52 -13.87 -5.47
C SER A 113 11.58 -13.40 -4.36
N SER A 114 10.39 -12.91 -4.72
CA SER A 114 9.32 -12.71 -3.74
C SER A 114 8.74 -14.08 -3.37
N SER A 115 9.41 -14.76 -2.44
CA SER A 115 8.90 -16.00 -1.86
C SER A 115 7.48 -15.77 -1.35
N PHE A 116 6.66 -16.81 -1.37
CA PHE A 116 5.31 -16.76 -0.78
C PHE A 116 5.37 -16.30 0.69
N VAL A 117 6.45 -16.61 1.41
CA VAL A 117 6.72 -16.14 2.77
C VAL A 117 6.87 -14.61 2.83
N ASP A 118 7.74 -14.04 1.98
CA ASP A 118 8.00 -12.59 1.93
C ASP A 118 6.75 -11.81 1.47
N ALA A 119 5.94 -12.43 0.61
CA ALA A 119 4.67 -11.87 0.18
C ALA A 119 3.72 -11.69 1.38
N ILE A 120 3.62 -12.68 2.27
CA ILE A 120 2.80 -12.57 3.49
C ILE A 120 3.37 -11.50 4.43
N GLU A 121 4.68 -11.52 4.69
CA GLU A 121 5.31 -10.54 5.59
C GLU A 121 5.10 -9.10 5.09
N SER A 122 5.11 -8.90 3.77
CA SER A 122 4.87 -7.61 3.16
C SER A 122 3.39 -7.25 2.93
N GLY A 123 2.46 -8.06 3.46
CA GLY A 123 1.02 -7.77 3.44
C GLY A 123 0.35 -8.05 2.10
N LEU A 124 0.92 -8.92 1.26
CA LEU A 124 0.40 -9.33 -0.05
C LEU A 124 -0.50 -10.57 0.04
N SER A 125 -1.25 -10.69 1.12
CA SER A 125 -2.23 -11.75 1.36
C SER A 125 -3.50 -11.14 1.96
N SER A 126 -4.65 -11.69 1.62
CA SER A 126 -5.95 -11.26 2.12
C SER A 126 -6.89 -12.46 2.29
N ASN A 127 -8.04 -12.25 2.92
CA ASN A 127 -9.06 -13.29 3.05
C ASN A 127 -9.55 -13.82 1.68
N ASN A 128 -9.52 -12.98 0.65
CA ASN A 128 -9.94 -13.35 -0.71
C ASN A 128 -8.79 -13.91 -1.54
N PHE A 129 -7.57 -13.83 -1.04
CA PHE A 129 -6.36 -14.25 -1.72
C PHE A 129 -5.35 -14.71 -0.67
N ASP A 130 -5.55 -15.94 -0.20
CA ASP A 130 -4.73 -16.56 0.82
C ASP A 130 -3.57 -17.33 0.19
N VAL A 131 -2.37 -16.85 0.46
CA VAL A 131 -1.09 -17.43 0.03
C VAL A 131 -0.58 -18.47 1.03
N HIS A 132 -0.97 -18.39 2.30
CA HIS A 132 -0.42 -19.26 3.36
C HIS A 132 -0.87 -20.70 3.15
N THR A 133 -2.18 -20.92 3.14
CA THR A 133 -2.77 -22.27 3.07
C THR A 133 -2.51 -22.93 1.72
N ASN A 134 -2.56 -22.16 0.64
CA ASN A 134 -2.53 -22.73 -0.70
C ASN A 134 -1.13 -22.91 -1.28
N ASN A 135 -0.13 -22.16 -0.80
CA ASN A 135 1.21 -22.17 -1.38
C ASN A 135 2.31 -22.52 -0.36
N ILE A 136 2.26 -22.00 0.86
CA ILE A 136 3.29 -22.27 1.87
C ILE A 136 3.09 -23.66 2.47
N GLU A 137 1.87 -23.97 2.93
CA GLU A 137 1.57 -25.27 3.55
C GLU A 137 1.70 -26.44 2.56
N THR A 138 1.47 -26.19 1.28
CA THR A 138 1.55 -27.19 0.20
C THR A 138 2.96 -27.31 -0.40
N ALA A 139 3.92 -26.51 0.06
CA ALA A 139 5.28 -26.44 -0.48
C ALA A 139 5.30 -26.21 -2.01
N ASP A 140 4.54 -25.24 -2.48
CA ASP A 140 4.46 -24.87 -3.91
C ASP A 140 5.82 -24.40 -4.44
N GLU A 141 6.33 -25.07 -5.47
CA GLU A 141 7.65 -24.82 -6.07
C GLU A 141 7.67 -23.62 -7.04
N ARG A 142 6.52 -23.02 -7.35
CA ARG A 142 6.46 -21.86 -8.25
C ARG A 142 7.19 -20.66 -7.64
N THR A 143 7.78 -19.84 -8.50
CA THR A 143 8.61 -18.67 -8.15
C THR A 143 7.90 -17.53 -7.41
N GLY A 144 6.63 -17.72 -7.00
CA GLY A 144 5.86 -16.71 -6.29
C GLY A 144 5.32 -15.60 -7.20
N PHE A 145 5.35 -14.35 -6.71
CA PHE A 145 4.85 -13.18 -7.42
C PHE A 145 5.88 -12.61 -8.39
N ASP A 146 5.39 -11.98 -9.46
CA ASP A 146 6.23 -11.15 -10.32
C ASP A 146 6.78 -9.96 -9.49
N PRO A 147 8.12 -9.78 -9.41
CA PRO A 147 8.73 -8.66 -8.70
C PRO A 147 8.21 -7.29 -9.20
N LYS A 148 7.96 -7.15 -10.50
CA LYS A 148 7.42 -5.91 -11.07
C LYS A 148 6.04 -5.60 -10.53
N ASP A 149 5.12 -6.55 -10.63
CA ASP A 149 3.76 -6.39 -10.11
C ASP A 149 3.76 -6.15 -8.60
N THR A 150 4.66 -6.81 -7.87
CA THR A 150 4.83 -6.60 -6.43
C THR A 150 5.26 -5.17 -6.10
N ARG A 151 6.21 -4.59 -6.85
CA ARG A 151 6.66 -3.20 -6.68
C ARG A 151 5.52 -2.21 -6.96
N ILE A 152 4.78 -2.41 -8.05
CA ILE A 152 3.61 -1.59 -8.41
C ILE A 152 2.57 -1.63 -7.28
N LEU A 153 2.27 -2.83 -6.80
CA LEU A 153 1.23 -3.03 -5.79
C LEU A 153 1.59 -2.35 -4.46
N LYS A 154 2.84 -2.52 -4.00
CA LYS A 154 3.37 -1.82 -2.81
C LYS A 154 3.31 -0.30 -2.98
N ARG A 155 3.59 0.22 -4.18
CA ARG A 155 3.49 1.65 -4.50
C ARG A 155 2.06 2.16 -4.40
N ILE A 156 1.10 1.43 -4.97
CA ILE A 156 -0.33 1.79 -4.90
C ILE A 156 -0.81 1.75 -3.44
N MET A 157 -0.53 0.68 -2.69
CA MET A 157 -0.89 0.56 -1.27
C MET A 157 -0.35 1.75 -0.45
N LYS A 158 0.92 2.11 -0.68
CA LYS A 158 1.57 3.22 0.02
C LYS A 158 0.95 4.58 -0.32
N ASN A 159 0.71 4.85 -1.59
CA ASN A 159 0.27 6.18 -2.03
C ASN A 159 -1.25 6.40 -1.87
N GLU A 160 -2.04 5.34 -2.02
CA GLU A 160 -3.50 5.39 -1.95
C GLU A 160 -4.05 4.96 -0.59
N HIS A 161 -3.15 4.54 0.33
CA HIS A 161 -3.48 4.10 1.68
C HIS A 161 -4.58 3.04 1.71
N CYS A 162 -4.46 2.05 0.83
CA CYS A 162 -5.47 1.03 0.61
C CYS A 162 -4.95 -0.38 0.89
N ASP A 163 -5.88 -1.29 1.16
CA ASP A 163 -5.59 -2.71 1.40
C ASP A 163 -5.14 -3.40 0.09
N PHE A 164 -4.46 -4.54 0.23
CA PHE A 164 -3.93 -5.34 -0.88
C PHE A 164 -4.95 -5.59 -2.00
N ASP A 165 -6.18 -6.02 -1.67
CA ASP A 165 -7.21 -6.29 -2.68
C ASP A 165 -7.62 -5.03 -3.46
N THR A 166 -7.66 -3.89 -2.77
CA THR A 166 -7.98 -2.61 -3.41
C THR A 166 -6.85 -2.19 -4.34
N ALA A 167 -5.61 -2.37 -3.91
CA ALA A 167 -4.45 -2.08 -4.74
C ALA A 167 -4.41 -2.99 -5.99
N ARG A 168 -4.80 -4.27 -5.86
CA ARG A 168 -4.89 -5.20 -6.99
C ARG A 168 -5.95 -4.76 -8.00
N LEU A 169 -7.11 -4.34 -7.51
CA LEU A 169 -8.17 -3.80 -8.35
C LEU A 169 -7.67 -2.56 -9.13
N VAL A 170 -6.98 -1.64 -8.45
CA VAL A 170 -6.40 -0.45 -9.08
C VAL A 170 -5.39 -0.85 -10.17
N MET A 171 -4.42 -1.71 -9.83
CA MET A 171 -3.39 -2.17 -10.77
C MET A 171 -4.02 -2.81 -12.01
N GLN A 172 -5.00 -3.70 -11.83
CA GLN A 172 -5.69 -4.36 -12.93
C GLN A 172 -6.41 -3.36 -13.83
N HIS A 173 -7.10 -2.39 -13.23
CA HIS A 173 -7.80 -1.34 -13.96
C HIS A 173 -6.83 -0.47 -14.77
N LEU A 174 -5.67 -0.13 -14.21
CA LEU A 174 -4.62 0.60 -14.92
C LEU A 174 -4.06 -0.23 -16.08
N LYS A 175 -3.81 -1.53 -15.88
CA LYS A 175 -3.32 -2.44 -16.92
C LYS A 175 -4.31 -2.54 -18.08
N PHE A 176 -5.61 -2.68 -17.79
CA PHE A 176 -6.64 -2.70 -18.83
C PHE A 176 -6.64 -1.43 -19.67
N LYS A 177 -6.66 -0.25 -19.03
CA LYS A 177 -6.57 1.01 -19.77
C LYS A 177 -5.29 1.13 -20.60
N LYS A 178 -4.13 0.76 -20.03
CA LYS A 178 -2.85 0.77 -20.75
C LYS A 178 -2.88 -0.10 -22.01
N MET A 179 -3.65 -1.19 -21.98
CA MET A 179 -3.84 -2.12 -23.10
C MET A 179 -5.05 -1.77 -23.98
N GLY A 180 -5.69 -0.62 -23.79
CA GLY A 180 -6.85 -0.21 -24.59
C GLY A 180 -8.10 -1.07 -24.32
N ILE A 181 -8.29 -1.53 -23.09
CA ILE A 181 -9.46 -2.29 -22.63
C ILE A 181 -10.21 -1.45 -21.61
N ASP A 182 -11.54 -1.35 -21.75
CA ASP A 182 -12.41 -0.71 -20.78
C ASP A 182 -12.44 -1.54 -19.50
N PRO A 183 -11.99 -1.00 -18.36
CA PRO A 183 -11.95 -1.75 -17.11
C PRO A 183 -13.33 -2.09 -16.53
N ALA A 184 -14.38 -1.36 -16.89
CA ALA A 184 -15.72 -1.60 -16.38
C ALA A 184 -16.44 -2.73 -17.13
N THR A 185 -16.28 -2.76 -18.46
CA THR A 185 -16.95 -3.75 -19.33
C THR A 185 -16.06 -4.91 -19.74
N GLY A 186 -14.73 -4.76 -19.67
CA GLY A 186 -13.75 -5.70 -20.21
C GLY A 186 -13.64 -5.67 -21.74
N MET A 187 -14.32 -4.73 -22.40
CA MET A 187 -14.37 -4.64 -23.86
C MET A 187 -13.19 -3.81 -24.40
N PRO A 188 -12.71 -4.09 -25.62
CA PRO A 188 -11.73 -3.21 -26.26
C PRO A 188 -12.27 -1.79 -26.41
N LEU A 189 -11.41 -0.79 -26.19
CA LEU A 189 -11.68 0.64 -26.43
C LEU A 189 -11.49 1.03 -27.91
N ASP A 190 -11.01 0.10 -28.75
CA ASP A 190 -10.88 0.32 -30.18
C ASP A 190 -12.26 0.44 -30.83
N SER A 191 -12.51 1.56 -31.51
CA SER A 191 -13.76 1.83 -32.22
C SER A 191 -14.03 0.88 -33.39
N LYS A 192 -13.00 0.17 -33.85
CA LYS A 192 -13.11 -0.85 -34.91
C LYS A 192 -13.22 -2.26 -34.35
N ALA A 193 -13.17 -2.43 -33.03
CA ALA A 193 -13.32 -3.74 -32.43
C ALA A 193 -14.71 -4.30 -32.72
N PHE A 194 -14.75 -5.46 -33.37
CA PHE A 194 -15.97 -6.22 -33.55
C PHE A 194 -16.05 -7.27 -32.44
N THR A 195 -17.10 -7.20 -31.64
CA THR A 195 -17.32 -8.11 -30.51
C THR A 195 -18.67 -8.78 -30.64
N PHE A 196 -18.72 -10.09 -30.42
CA PHE A 196 -19.98 -10.83 -30.40
C PHE A 196 -20.69 -10.53 -29.08
N GLU A 197 -21.86 -9.89 -29.15
CA GLU A 197 -22.72 -9.72 -27.98
C GLU A 197 -23.27 -11.10 -27.58
N SER A 198 -23.03 -11.52 -26.33
CA SER A 198 -23.62 -12.77 -25.84
C SER A 198 -25.12 -12.57 -25.68
N LYS A 199 -25.91 -13.21 -26.54
CA LYS A 199 -27.38 -13.22 -26.48
C LYS A 199 -27.85 -14.07 -25.28
N SER A 200 -27.59 -13.62 -24.05
CA SER A 200 -27.98 -14.32 -22.83
C SER A 200 -28.36 -13.33 -21.73
N ARG A 201 -29.63 -12.89 -21.80
CA ARG A 201 -30.52 -12.59 -20.67
C ARG A 201 -31.92 -12.33 -21.26
N ARG A 202 -32.63 -13.43 -21.54
CA ARG A 202 -34.10 -13.47 -21.59
C ARG A 202 -34.56 -14.28 -20.40
#